data_AF-A0A8D0BUH0-F1
#
_entry.id   AF-A0A8D0BUH0-F1
#
_cell.length_a   1.000
_cell.length_b   1.000
_cell.length_c   1.000
_cell.angle_alpha   90.00
_cell.angle_beta   90.00
_cell.angle_gamma   90.00
#
_symmetry.space_group_name_H-M   'P 1'
#
loop_
_entity.id
_entity.type
_entity.pdbx_description
1 polymer ?
#
loop_
_entity_poly.entity_id
_entity_poly.type
_entity_poly.pdbx_seq_one_letter_code
_entity_poly.pdbx_strand_id
1 'polypeptide(L)'
;ILHVTLTERRKEYEKAKERDAELRNLRDTAKLQEFFLQEIQLGELWLARGEHKKSIEHLTNAIAVCTDPNKLIEVLEDTLPPHVFEMLVHSIPYTLQV
;
A
#
# COMPACT_ATOMS: atom_id res chain seq x y z
N ILE A 1 -35.17 24.76 26.82
CA ILE A 1 -34.31 25.48 25.85
C ILE A 1 -32.82 25.12 26.04
N LEU A 2 -32.24 25.24 27.25
CA LEU A 2 -30.82 24.93 27.53
C LEU A 2 -30.39 23.46 27.25
N HIS A 3 -31.29 22.50 27.44
CA HIS A 3 -30.99 21.07 27.25
C HIS A 3 -30.92 20.65 25.76
N VAL A 4 -31.64 21.37 24.90
CA VAL A 4 -31.66 21.11 23.44
C VAL A 4 -30.33 21.56 22.82
N THR A 5 -29.84 22.75 23.20
CA THR A 5 -28.59 23.31 22.67
C THR A 5 -27.33 22.55 23.09
N LEU A 6 -27.30 21.95 24.28
CA LEU A 6 -26.18 21.08 24.70
C LEU A 6 -26.13 19.77 23.90
N THR A 7 -27.29 19.23 23.55
CA THR A 7 -27.40 17.97 22.78
C THR A 7 -27.00 18.19 21.32
N GLU A 8 -27.40 19.32 20.73
CA GLU A 8 -27.00 19.72 19.38
C GLU A 8 -25.49 19.95 19.27
N ARG A 9 -24.88 20.69 20.22
CA ARG A 9 -23.42 20.89 20.24
C ARG A 9 -22.63 19.60 20.38
N ARG A 10 -23.12 18.62 21.14
CA ARG A 10 -22.49 17.29 21.23
C ARG A 10 -22.53 16.56 19.88
N LYS A 11 -23.64 16.65 19.16
CA LYS A 11 -23.82 16.00 17.86
C LYS A 11 -22.92 16.61 16.77
N GLU A 12 -22.68 17.91 16.82
CA GLU A 12 -21.73 18.59 15.93
C GLU A 12 -20.28 18.21 16.21
N TYR A 13 -19.91 18.11 17.49
CA TYR A 13 -18.57 17.69 17.89
C TYR A 13 -18.25 16.26 17.44
N GLU A 14 -19.17 15.32 17.60
CA GLU A 14 -18.98 13.94 17.11
C GLU A 14 -18.87 13.90 15.58
N LYS A 15 -19.70 14.65 14.84
CA LYS A 15 -19.57 14.77 13.37
C LYS A 15 -18.22 15.36 12.93
N ALA A 16 -17.71 16.36 13.64
CA ALA A 16 -16.41 16.94 13.35
C ALA A 16 -15.28 15.93 13.59
N LYS A 17 -15.37 15.13 14.66
CA LYS A 17 -14.43 14.05 14.98
C LYS A 17 -14.47 12.91 13.97
N GLU A 18 -15.65 12.51 13.51
CA GLU A 18 -15.83 11.50 12.45
C GLU A 18 -15.19 11.97 11.14
N ARG A 19 -15.47 13.20 10.70
CA ARG A 19 -14.84 13.78 9.50
C ARG A 19 -13.33 13.88 9.60
N ASP A 20 -12.81 14.23 10.77
CA ASP A 20 -11.37 14.31 11.00
C ASP A 20 -10.71 12.91 10.97
N ALA A 21 -11.39 11.87 11.47
CA ALA A 21 -10.95 10.49 11.32
C ALA A 21 -10.98 10.01 9.87
N GLU A 22 -12.03 10.35 9.11
CA GLU A 22 -12.14 10.05 7.69
C GLU A 22 -11.02 10.73 6.88
N LEU A 23 -10.76 12.01 7.13
CA LEU A 23 -9.67 12.76 6.50
C LEU A 23 -8.30 12.16 6.81
N ARG A 24 -8.08 11.67 8.05
CA ARG A 24 -6.86 10.93 8.39
C ARG A 24 -6.74 9.64 7.58
N ASN A 25 -7.81 8.85 7.52
CA ASN A 25 -7.82 7.59 6.77
C ASN A 25 -7.54 7.83 5.28
N LEU A 26 -8.19 8.81 4.65
CA LEU A 26 -7.94 9.17 3.25
C LEU A 26 -6.49 9.58 3.01
N ARG A 27 -5.90 10.36 3.93
CA ARG A 27 -4.49 10.74 3.86
C ARG A 27 -3.56 9.55 4.03
N ASP A 28 -3.89 8.60 4.90
CA ASP A 28 -3.08 7.40 5.11
C ASP A 28 -3.17 6.46 3.90
N THR A 29 -4.34 6.32 3.28
CA THR A 29 -4.50 5.61 2.00
C THR A 29 -3.73 6.29 0.87
N ALA A 30 -3.77 7.62 0.76
CA ALA A 30 -3.02 8.37 -0.25
C ALA A 30 -1.51 8.18 -0.11
N LYS A 31 -0.99 8.18 1.13
CA LYS A 31 0.42 7.92 1.41
C LYS A 31 0.82 6.48 1.06
N LEU A 32 -0.03 5.50 1.38
CA LEU A 32 0.23 4.11 1.01
C LEU A 32 0.23 3.92 -0.51
N GLN A 33 -0.67 4.59 -1.22
CA GLN A 33 -0.72 4.56 -2.68
C GLN A 33 0.51 5.22 -3.31
N GLU A 34 0.98 6.34 -2.77
CA GLU A 34 2.21 7.00 -3.21
C GLU A 34 3.43 6.11 -2.95
N PHE A 35 3.53 5.53 -1.76
CA PHE A 35 4.60 4.60 -1.41
C PHE A 35 4.61 3.38 -2.35
N PHE A 36 3.44 2.79 -2.61
CA PHE A 36 3.29 1.70 -3.57
C PHE A 36 3.88 2.05 -4.93
N LEU A 37 3.48 3.20 -5.49
CA LEU A 37 3.95 3.62 -6.81
C LEU A 37 5.47 3.90 -6.82
N GLN A 38 6.00 4.52 -5.77
CA GLN A 38 7.43 4.78 -5.63
C GLN A 38 8.24 3.49 -5.59
N GLU A 39 7.81 2.49 -4.82
CA GLU A 39 8.50 1.20 -4.73
C GLU A 39 8.46 0.44 -6.08
N ILE A 40 7.35 0.48 -6.82
CA ILE A 40 7.30 -0.09 -8.18
C ILE A 40 8.32 0.60 -9.11
N GLN A 41 8.34 1.92 -9.14
CA GLN A 41 9.26 2.69 -9.99
C GLN A 41 10.73 2.44 -9.64
N LEU A 42 11.06 2.34 -8.35
CA LEU A 42 12.40 2.00 -7.89
C LEU A 42 12.77 0.57 -8.27
N GLY A 43 11.82 -0.37 -8.14
CA GLY A 43 11.97 -1.76 -8.61
C GLY A 43 12.36 -1.82 -10.09
N GLU A 44 11.57 -1.18 -10.95
CA GLU A 44 11.82 -1.10 -12.39
C GLU A 44 13.17 -0.44 -12.71
N LEU A 45 13.52 0.65 -12.00
CA LEU A 45 14.79 1.35 -12.19
C LEU A 45 15.99 0.44 -11.89
N TRP A 46 15.96 -0.31 -10.80
CA TRP A 46 17.05 -1.23 -10.45
C TRP A 46 17.10 -2.44 -11.36
N LEU A 47 15.94 -2.92 -11.82
CA LEU A 47 15.86 -3.97 -12.82
C LEU A 47 16.54 -3.56 -14.13
N ALA A 48 16.24 -2.36 -14.64
CA ALA A 48 16.85 -1.81 -15.85
C ALA A 48 18.38 -1.63 -15.73
N ARG A 49 18.91 -1.51 -14.50
CA ARG A 49 20.34 -1.42 -14.20
C ARG A 49 21.02 -2.78 -13.98
N GLY A 50 20.25 -3.87 -13.97
CA GLY A 50 20.75 -5.22 -13.66
C GLY A 50 20.97 -5.48 -12.17
N GLU A 51 20.51 -4.59 -11.28
CA GLU A 51 20.65 -4.71 -9.83
C GLU A 51 19.47 -5.48 -9.23
N HIS A 52 19.39 -6.78 -9.54
CA HIS A 52 18.20 -7.60 -9.24
C HIS A 52 17.85 -7.62 -7.74
N LYS A 53 18.83 -7.72 -6.83
CA LYS A 53 18.55 -7.75 -5.38
C LYS A 53 17.80 -6.51 -4.89
N LYS A 54 18.19 -5.32 -5.37
CA LYS A 54 17.53 -4.06 -5.03
C LYS A 54 16.14 -3.97 -5.67
N SER A 55 16.01 -4.43 -6.91
CA SER A 55 14.71 -4.54 -7.55
C SER A 55 13.74 -5.38 -6.71
N ILE A 56 14.18 -6.56 -6.25
CA ILE A 56 13.36 -7.48 -5.46
C ILE A 56 12.96 -6.88 -4.10
N GLU A 57 13.87 -6.15 -3.44
CA GLU A 57 13.58 -5.45 -2.19
C GLU A 57 12.41 -4.48 -2.35
N HIS A 58 12.45 -3.61 -3.37
CA HIS A 58 11.40 -2.65 -3.61
C HIS A 58 10.08 -3.29 -4.05
N LEU A 59 10.13 -4.30 -4.93
CA LEU A 59 8.92 -5.01 -5.35
C LEU A 59 8.25 -5.76 -4.18
N THR A 60 9.02 -6.32 -3.26
CA THR A 60 8.49 -6.97 -2.04
C THR A 60 7.81 -5.94 -1.13
N ASN A 61 8.37 -4.74 -0.98
CA ASN A 61 7.75 -3.65 -0.23
C ASN A 61 6.41 -3.20 -0.85
N ALA A 62 6.35 -3.11 -2.18
CA ALA A 62 5.12 -2.78 -2.90
C ALA A 62 4.03 -3.85 -2.69
N ILE A 63 4.40 -5.14 -2.71
CA ILE A 63 3.49 -6.26 -2.42
C ILE A 63 2.96 -6.17 -0.98
N ALA A 64 3.81 -5.85 -0.01
CA ALA A 64 3.45 -5.78 1.41
C ALA A 64 2.38 -4.71 1.73
N VAL A 65 2.27 -3.66 0.92
CA VAL A 65 1.26 -2.60 1.06
C VAL A 65 0.05 -2.77 0.13
N CYS A 66 0.07 -3.78 -0.73
CA CYS A 66 -0.99 -4.02 -1.69
C CYS A 66 -2.23 -4.62 -1.00
N THR A 67 -3.42 -4.21 -1.43
CA THR A 67 -4.69 -4.76 -0.93
C THR A 67 -5.02 -6.13 -1.51
N ASP A 68 -4.45 -6.46 -2.68
CA ASP A 68 -4.56 -7.75 -3.36
C ASP A 68 -3.18 -8.15 -3.94
N PRO A 69 -2.34 -8.83 -3.15
CA PRO A 69 -0.99 -9.19 -3.57
C PRO A 69 -0.98 -10.19 -4.72
N ASN A 70 -1.97 -11.08 -4.81
CA ASN A 70 -2.02 -12.12 -5.84
C ASN A 70 -2.15 -11.53 -7.24
N LYS A 71 -3.02 -10.53 -7.40
CA LYS A 71 -3.18 -9.82 -8.68
C LYS A 71 -1.90 -9.10 -9.10
N LEU A 72 -1.18 -8.50 -8.14
CA LEU A 72 0.09 -7.84 -8.45
C LEU A 72 1.18 -8.86 -8.83
N ILE A 73 1.23 -10.00 -8.15
CA ILE A 73 2.18 -11.08 -8.45
C ILE A 73 1.94 -11.63 -9.86
N GLU A 74 0.69 -11.83 -10.28
CA GLU A 74 0.34 -12.27 -11.65
C GLU A 74 0.86 -11.28 -12.70
N VAL A 75 0.68 -9.97 -12.48
CA VAL A 75 1.23 -8.94 -13.38
C VAL A 75 2.76 -8.95 -13.38
N LEU A 76 3.39 -9.19 -12.23
CA LEU A 76 4.85 -9.28 -12.12
C LEU A 76 5.41 -10.53 -12.79
N GLU A 77 4.67 -11.64 -12.82
CA GLU A 77 5.05 -12.86 -13.54
C GLU A 77 5.13 -12.61 -15.05
N ASP A 78 4.17 -11.87 -15.61
CA ASP A 78 4.12 -11.55 -17.04
C ASP A 78 5.17 -10.49 -17.47
N THR A 79 5.62 -9.65 -16.54
CA THR A 79 6.51 -8.50 -16.84
C THR A 79 7.97 -8.76 -16.51
N LEU A 80 8.28 -9.63 -15.56
CA LEU A 80 9.64 -9.92 -15.13
C LEU A 80 10.25 -11.11 -15.90
N PRO A 81 11.57 -11.10 -16.14
CA PRO A 81 12.26 -12.30 -16.60
C PRO A 81 12.09 -13.45 -15.60
N PRO A 82 11.94 -14.72 -16.05
CA PRO A 82 11.63 -15.85 -15.17
C PRO A 82 12.57 -15.99 -13.97
N HIS A 83 13.87 -15.78 -14.18
CA HIS A 83 14.88 -15.85 -13.11
C HIS A 83 14.69 -14.77 -12.03
N VAL A 84 14.27 -13.56 -12.42
CA VAL A 84 14.02 -12.46 -11.48
C VAL A 84 12.72 -12.71 -10.71
N PHE A 85 11.70 -13.24 -11.38
CA PHE A 85 10.46 -13.62 -10.74
C PHE A 85 10.65 -14.73 -9.69
N GLU A 86 11.45 -15.76 -9.98
CA GLU A 86 11.79 -16.77 -8.98
C GLU A 86 12.44 -16.16 -7.73
N MET A 87 13.36 -15.20 -7.91
CA MET A 87 13.98 -14.48 -6.79
C MET A 87 12.96 -13.72 -5.96
N LEU A 88 11.94 -13.12 -6.59
CA LEU A 88 10.83 -12.43 -5.92
C LEU A 88 10.00 -13.40 -5.08
N VAL A 89 9.60 -14.53 -5.66
CA VAL A 89 8.77 -15.53 -4.95
C VAL A 89 9.50 -16.08 -3.73
N HIS A 90 10.83 -16.23 -3.80
CA HIS A 90 11.66 -16.64 -2.67
C HIS A 90 11.86 -15.56 -1.60
N SER A 91 11.71 -14.27 -1.94
CA SER A 91 11.84 -13.17 -0.97
C SER A 91 10.56 -12.85 -0.24
N ILE A 92 9.40 -13.21 -0.80
CA ILE A 92 8.10 -13.03 -0.16
C ILE A 92 7.98 -14.02 1.01
N PRO A 93 7.75 -13.56 2.24
CA PRO A 93 7.54 -14.47 3.37
C PRO A 93 6.30 -15.35 3.12
N TYR A 94 6.43 -16.65 3.41
CA TYR A 94 5.37 -17.67 3.23
C TYR A 94 4.01 -17.28 3.84
N THR A 95 3.98 -16.37 4.83
CA THR A 95 2.73 -15.86 5.43
C THR A 95 1.84 -15.10 4.46
N LEU A 96 2.38 -14.63 3.33
CA LEU A 96 1.64 -13.95 2.27
C LEU A 96 1.22 -14.90 1.12
N GLN A 97 1.63 -16.18 1.15
CA GLN A 97 1.32 -17.19 0.12
C GLN A 97 0.04 -17.99 0.39
N VAL A 98 -1.01 -17.36 0.93
CA VAL A 98 -2.28 -18.03 1.29
C VAL A 98 -3.29 -17.96 0.14
#